data_AF-A0A0F2RQ53-F1
#
_entry.id   AF-A0A0F2RQ53-F1
#
_cell.length_a   1.000
_cell.length_b   1.000
_cell.length_c   1.000
_cell.angle_alpha   90.00
_cell.angle_beta   90.00
_cell.angle_gamma   90.00
#
_symmetry.space_group_name_H-M   'P 1'
#
loop_
_entity.id
_entity.type
_entity.pdbx_description
1 polymer ?
#
loop_
_entity_poly.entity_id
_entity_poly.type
_entity_poly.pdbx_seq_one_letter_code
_entity_poly.pdbx_strand_id
1 'polypeptide(L)'
;MKLIHGRQVAGLMLVLLLGVVAPLVRAEADMAHPVPSAGLMWNKTGLPAVFPLQVKTLPGQDYFLTLSDDETGAAALAAYIKGGDFFKILVPPGSYRLRFAAGNIWQGEDALFGPGEKTDVFELRDPLVFETRGLGVKAGHIVNLRNRKPGQFAEATLSDQLICQSFRPGFPRRIESAQAGVREWDRQRHGLYETQRKDLPGVSGDFPGKTRPFEPTSYAYTVPRQDVRSRYCG
;
A
#
# COMPACT_ATOMS: atom_id res chain seq x y z
N MET A 1 -25.63 52.87 -91.98
CA MET A 1 -24.23 52.44 -91.80
C MET A 1 -24.19 51.30 -90.78
N LYS A 2 -23.50 50.21 -91.15
CA LYS A 2 -22.81 49.16 -90.36
C LYS A 2 -22.67 49.43 -88.83
N LEU A 3 -22.63 48.49 -87.87
CA LEU A 3 -22.50 47.02 -87.81
C LEU A 3 -22.46 46.60 -86.30
N ILE A 4 -22.87 45.35 -85.98
CA ILE A 4 -22.32 44.41 -84.96
C ILE A 4 -22.56 44.73 -83.46
N HIS A 5 -23.42 43.98 -82.75
CA HIS A 5 -23.19 42.70 -82.03
C HIS A 5 -22.34 42.79 -80.74
N GLY A 6 -22.95 42.44 -79.60
CA GLY A 6 -22.27 42.32 -78.31
C GLY A 6 -23.16 41.79 -77.18
N ARG A 7 -23.74 40.61 -77.38
CA ARG A 7 -24.45 39.83 -76.36
C ARG A 7 -23.44 39.34 -75.30
N GLN A 8 -23.89 39.29 -74.04
CA GLN A 8 -23.50 38.28 -73.04
C GLN A 8 -22.09 38.38 -72.40
N VAL A 9 -21.83 39.31 -71.49
CA VAL A 9 -20.93 39.05 -70.33
C VAL A 9 -21.27 40.02 -69.17
N ALA A 10 -22.42 39.88 -68.52
CA ALA A 10 -22.75 40.69 -67.34
C ALA A 10 -23.33 39.85 -66.18
N GLY A 11 -23.05 38.55 -66.17
CA GLY A 11 -23.59 37.60 -65.21
C GLY A 11 -22.54 36.63 -64.69
N LEU A 12 -21.33 37.11 -64.37
CA LEU A 12 -20.30 36.24 -63.78
C LEU A 12 -19.25 37.03 -62.99
N MET A 13 -19.67 38.00 -62.19
CA MET A 13 -18.79 38.69 -61.23
C MET A 13 -19.49 39.02 -59.90
N LEU A 14 -20.49 38.23 -59.51
CA LEU A 14 -21.14 38.32 -58.19
C LEU A 14 -21.26 36.94 -57.51
N VAL A 15 -20.30 36.04 -57.76
CA VAL A 15 -20.23 34.72 -57.11
C VAL A 15 -18.86 34.51 -56.41
N LEU A 16 -17.93 35.45 -56.52
CA LEU A 16 -16.55 35.30 -56.00
C LEU A 16 -16.28 36.00 -54.66
N LEU A 17 -17.32 36.50 -53.97
CA LEU A 17 -17.22 37.12 -52.64
C LEU A 17 -18.02 36.39 -51.54
N LEU A 18 -18.35 35.11 -51.77
CA LEU A 18 -18.88 34.18 -50.76
C LEU A 18 -17.88 33.05 -50.45
N GLY A 19 -16.59 33.34 -50.63
CA GLY A 19 -15.50 32.44 -50.34
C GLY A 19 -15.21 32.33 -48.85
N VAL A 20 -15.77 31.29 -48.24
CA VAL A 20 -15.18 30.55 -47.10
C VAL A 20 -15.13 31.32 -45.78
N VAL A 21 -16.27 31.42 -45.10
CA VAL A 21 -16.27 31.34 -43.63
C VAL A 21 -16.04 29.87 -43.30
N ALA A 22 -14.77 29.45 -43.26
CA ALA A 22 -14.43 28.16 -42.68
C ALA A 22 -14.83 28.24 -41.20
N PRO A 23 -15.71 27.36 -40.68
CA PRO A 23 -15.80 27.23 -39.24
C PRO A 23 -14.43 26.72 -38.81
N LEU A 24 -13.69 27.55 -38.06
CA LEU A 24 -12.60 27.08 -37.21
C LEU A 24 -13.25 26.17 -36.17
N VAL A 25 -13.54 24.93 -36.57
CA VAL A 25 -13.71 23.82 -35.64
C VAL A 25 -12.32 23.63 -35.05
N ARG A 26 -12.06 24.35 -33.95
CA ARG A 26 -10.99 23.99 -33.03
C ARG A 26 -11.32 22.57 -32.62
N ALA A 27 -10.65 21.59 -33.23
CA ALA A 27 -10.47 20.32 -32.60
C ALA A 27 -9.77 20.65 -31.28
N GLU A 28 -10.54 20.70 -30.20
CA GLU A 28 -9.98 20.50 -28.87
C GLU A 28 -9.33 19.14 -28.96
N ALA A 29 -8.02 19.14 -29.25
CA ALA A 29 -7.19 18.00 -29.02
C ALA A 29 -7.36 17.73 -27.54
N ASP A 30 -8.24 16.78 -27.26
CA ASP A 30 -8.51 16.23 -25.95
C ASP A 30 -7.14 15.87 -25.38
N MET A 31 -6.63 16.73 -24.50
CA MET A 31 -5.41 16.48 -23.75
C MET A 31 -5.76 15.44 -22.70
N ALA A 32 -6.18 14.27 -23.18
CA ALA A 32 -6.47 13.09 -22.39
C ALA A 32 -5.16 12.71 -21.73
N HIS A 33 -5.02 13.08 -20.46
CA HIS A 33 -3.92 12.59 -19.65
C HIS A 33 -4.03 11.06 -19.61
N PRO A 34 -2.90 10.34 -19.68
CA PRO A 34 -2.94 8.90 -19.62
C PRO A 34 -3.64 8.49 -18.32
N VAL A 35 -4.70 7.69 -18.45
CA VAL A 35 -5.45 7.17 -17.30
C VAL A 35 -4.49 6.34 -16.45
N PRO A 36 -4.31 6.64 -15.15
CA PRO A 36 -3.41 5.90 -14.29
C PRO A 36 -3.83 4.44 -14.18
N SER A 37 -2.87 3.55 -13.95
CA SER A 37 -3.22 2.21 -13.50
C SER A 37 -3.90 2.30 -12.12
N ALA A 38 -5.00 1.57 -11.94
CA ALA A 38 -5.66 1.49 -10.64
C ALA A 38 -4.67 0.98 -9.58
N GLY A 39 -4.60 1.69 -8.45
CA GLY A 39 -3.65 1.39 -7.39
C GLY A 39 -3.03 2.64 -6.77
N LEU A 40 -1.94 2.41 -6.01
CA LEU A 40 -1.15 3.46 -5.37
C LEU A 40 -0.47 4.33 -6.44
N MET A 41 -0.67 5.64 -6.37
CA MET A 41 0.02 6.60 -7.25
C MET A 41 1.30 7.10 -6.60
N TRP A 42 1.23 7.50 -5.34
CA TRP A 42 2.39 7.96 -4.58
C TRP A 42 2.18 7.84 -3.06
N ASN A 43 3.29 7.78 -2.31
CA ASN A 43 3.34 7.84 -0.85
C ASN A 43 4.45 8.82 -0.43
N LYS A 44 4.08 9.90 0.25
CA LYS A 44 4.97 11.00 0.69
C LYS A 44 5.40 10.88 2.15
N THR A 45 4.85 9.93 2.92
CA THR A 45 5.13 9.80 4.36
C THR A 45 6.56 9.32 4.66
N GLY A 46 7.21 8.62 3.72
CA GLY A 46 8.46 7.90 3.98
C GLY A 46 8.31 6.68 4.90
N LEU A 47 7.09 6.38 5.37
CA LEU A 47 6.78 5.28 6.27
C LEU A 47 6.30 4.05 5.49
N PRO A 48 6.51 2.84 6.06
CA PRO A 48 6.08 1.61 5.40
C PRO A 48 4.55 1.51 5.38
N ALA A 49 4.00 1.34 4.18
CA ALA A 49 2.57 1.12 3.96
C ALA A 49 2.21 -0.34 4.29
N VAL A 50 1.54 -0.56 5.43
CA VAL A 50 1.32 -1.91 5.98
C VAL A 50 -0.08 -2.20 6.49
N PHE A 51 -0.94 -1.19 6.60
CA PHE A 51 -2.32 -1.34 7.08
C PHE A 51 -3.29 -1.38 5.90
N PRO A 52 -4.25 -2.33 5.86
CA PRO A 52 -5.11 -2.47 4.68
C PRO A 52 -6.17 -1.36 4.62
N LEU A 53 -6.32 -0.75 3.45
CA LEU A 53 -7.48 0.07 3.09
C LEU A 53 -8.17 -0.55 1.88
N GLN A 54 -9.46 -0.82 2.02
CA GLN A 54 -10.30 -1.30 0.94
C GLN A 54 -11.39 -0.28 0.64
N VAL A 55 -11.60 0.04 -0.64
CA VAL A 55 -12.68 0.92 -1.06
C VAL A 55 -13.61 0.14 -1.98
N LYS A 56 -14.92 0.18 -1.68
CA LYS A 56 -15.96 -0.48 -2.49
C LYS A 56 -16.79 0.58 -3.19
N THR A 57 -16.77 0.55 -4.52
CA THR A 57 -17.51 1.48 -5.36
C THR A 57 -18.50 0.73 -6.26
N LEU A 58 -19.39 1.47 -6.91
CA LEU A 58 -20.17 0.99 -8.05
C LEU A 58 -19.38 1.25 -9.34
N PRO A 59 -19.62 0.49 -10.41
CA PRO A 59 -19.10 0.82 -11.73
C PRO A 59 -19.69 2.15 -12.24
N GLY A 60 -18.97 2.79 -13.17
CA GLY A 60 -19.43 3.97 -13.90
C GLY A 60 -18.52 5.19 -13.73
N GLN A 61 -18.17 5.53 -12.48
CA GLN A 61 -17.24 6.62 -12.16
C GLN A 61 -15.94 6.06 -11.57
N ASP A 62 -14.83 6.67 -11.95
CA ASP A 62 -13.53 6.44 -11.34
C ASP A 62 -13.31 7.45 -10.21
N TYR A 63 -12.35 7.16 -9.33
CA TYR A 63 -12.07 7.97 -8.15
C TYR A 63 -10.58 8.23 -8.00
N PHE A 64 -10.25 9.45 -7.62
CA PHE A 64 -8.95 9.83 -7.09
C PHE A 64 -9.06 10.00 -5.59
N LEU A 65 -8.33 9.17 -4.85
CA LEU A 65 -8.29 9.17 -3.39
C LEU A 65 -7.02 9.87 -2.92
N THR A 66 -7.16 10.84 -2.02
CA THR A 66 -6.06 11.45 -1.27
C THR A 66 -6.26 11.24 0.22
N LEU A 67 -5.19 10.84 0.90
CA LEU A 67 -5.09 10.81 2.35
C LEU A 67 -4.23 11.98 2.79
N SER A 68 -4.78 12.80 3.68
CA SER A 68 -4.03 13.87 4.36
C SER A 68 -3.93 13.55 5.84
N ASP A 69 -2.76 13.82 6.41
CA ASP A 69 -2.53 13.70 7.85
C ASP A 69 -3.54 14.55 8.64
N ASP A 70 -4.17 13.98 9.65
CA ASP A 70 -5.28 14.58 10.38
C ASP A 70 -4.84 15.76 11.27
N GLU A 71 -3.59 15.75 11.74
CA GLU A 71 -3.05 16.82 12.59
C GLU A 71 -2.47 17.97 11.76
N THR A 72 -1.65 17.65 10.76
CA THR A 72 -0.87 18.63 9.98
C THR A 72 -1.54 19.04 8.67
N GLY A 73 -2.50 18.25 8.18
CA GLY A 73 -3.11 18.44 6.86
C GLY A 73 -2.19 18.06 5.68
N ALA A 74 -0.96 17.59 5.94
CA ALA A 74 0.01 17.26 4.91
C ALA A 74 -0.47 16.08 4.06
N ALA A 75 -0.32 16.20 2.74
CA ALA A 75 -0.66 15.14 1.80
C ALA A 75 0.26 13.92 2.03
N ALA A 76 -0.33 12.79 2.41
CA ALA A 76 0.40 11.60 2.83
C ALA A 76 0.48 10.54 1.72
N LEU A 77 -0.65 10.26 1.06
CA LEU A 77 -0.77 9.20 0.07
C LEU A 77 -1.87 9.54 -0.94
N ALA A 78 -1.71 9.13 -2.20
CA ALA A 78 -2.81 9.12 -3.16
C ALA A 78 -2.87 7.84 -3.99
N ALA A 79 -4.07 7.56 -4.48
CA ALA A 79 -4.37 6.40 -5.28
C ALA A 79 -5.46 6.67 -6.32
N TYR A 80 -5.40 5.95 -7.43
CA TYR A 80 -6.43 5.92 -8.45
C TYR A 80 -7.27 4.67 -8.32
N ILE A 81 -8.59 4.81 -8.37
CA ILE A 81 -9.57 3.75 -8.19
C ILE A 81 -10.44 3.70 -9.44
N LYS A 82 -10.42 2.57 -10.14
CA LYS A 82 -11.38 2.32 -11.21
C LYS A 82 -12.72 1.89 -10.63
N GLY A 83 -13.81 2.50 -11.08
CA GLY A 83 -15.16 2.24 -10.58
C GLY A 83 -15.60 0.78 -10.77
N GLY A 84 -16.11 0.17 -9.70
CA GLY A 84 -16.64 -1.20 -9.72
C GLY A 84 -15.58 -2.30 -9.62
N ASP A 85 -14.30 -1.97 -9.82
CA ASP A 85 -13.20 -2.91 -9.63
C ASP A 85 -12.91 -3.16 -8.14
N PHE A 86 -12.30 -4.31 -7.84
CA PHE A 86 -11.82 -4.59 -6.49
C PHE A 86 -10.59 -3.74 -6.19
N PHE A 87 -10.71 -2.79 -5.26
CA PHE A 87 -9.62 -1.89 -4.89
C PHE A 87 -9.16 -2.11 -3.45
N LYS A 88 -7.86 -2.35 -3.30
CA LYS A 88 -7.19 -2.49 -2.01
C LYS A 88 -5.75 -2.00 -2.09
N ILE A 89 -5.37 -1.18 -1.11
CA ILE A 89 -4.00 -0.71 -0.94
C ILE A 89 -3.54 -0.91 0.51
N LEU A 90 -2.25 -0.73 0.74
CA LEU A 90 -1.70 -0.60 2.08
C LEU A 90 -1.45 0.88 2.36
N VAL A 91 -1.67 1.27 3.60
CA VAL A 91 -1.54 2.64 4.11
C VAL A 91 -0.49 2.65 5.23
N PRO A 92 0.33 3.70 5.34
CA PRO A 92 1.22 3.89 6.48
C PRO A 92 0.46 4.04 7.80
N PRO A 93 1.12 3.84 8.97
CA PRO A 93 0.50 4.16 10.25
C PRO A 93 0.16 5.65 10.34
N GLY A 94 -0.91 5.99 11.06
CA GLY A 94 -1.31 7.39 11.30
C GLY A 94 -2.82 7.61 11.31
N SER A 95 -3.24 8.85 11.59
CA SER A 95 -4.61 9.31 11.46
C SER A 95 -4.74 10.12 10.18
N TYR A 96 -5.70 9.76 9.31
CA TYR A 96 -5.84 10.40 8.00
C TYR A 96 -7.28 10.83 7.70
N ARG A 97 -7.43 12.02 7.14
CA ARG A 97 -8.64 12.47 6.45
C ARG A 97 -8.62 11.97 5.01
N LEU A 98 -9.71 11.34 4.59
CA LEU A 98 -9.83 10.73 3.26
C LEU A 98 -10.72 11.60 2.37
N ARG A 99 -10.12 12.14 1.32
CA ARG A 99 -10.80 12.93 0.30
C ARG A 99 -10.84 12.16 -1.02
N PHE A 100 -12.01 12.20 -1.66
CA PHE A 100 -12.27 11.62 -2.96
C PHE A 100 -12.62 12.72 -3.95
N ALA A 101 -12.14 12.56 -5.17
CA ALA A 101 -12.71 13.20 -6.36
C ALA A 101 -13.23 12.07 -7.25
N ALA A 102 -14.46 12.18 -7.74
CA ALA A 102 -15.10 11.18 -8.59
C ALA A 102 -15.50 11.80 -9.93
N GLY A 103 -15.37 11.02 -11.01
CA GLY A 103 -15.83 11.44 -12.34
C GLY A 103 -15.56 10.40 -13.41
N ASN A 104 -15.89 10.75 -14.65
CA ASN A 104 -15.88 9.79 -15.78
C ASN A 104 -14.60 9.87 -16.63
N ILE A 105 -13.96 11.04 -16.72
CA ILE A 105 -12.83 11.29 -17.63
C ILE A 105 -11.69 11.88 -16.81
N TRP A 106 -10.61 11.13 -16.63
CA TRP A 106 -9.42 11.60 -15.93
C TRP A 106 -8.64 12.62 -16.77
N GLN A 107 -8.22 13.72 -16.14
CA GLN A 107 -7.52 14.85 -16.76
C GLN A 107 -6.21 15.22 -16.03
N GLY A 108 -5.72 14.35 -15.14
CA GLY A 108 -4.51 14.59 -14.34
C GLY A 108 -4.79 15.04 -12.91
N GLU A 109 -3.78 15.04 -12.04
CA GLU A 109 -3.96 15.34 -10.61
C GLU A 109 -4.40 16.79 -10.34
N ASP A 110 -4.00 17.73 -11.21
CA ASP A 110 -4.36 19.15 -11.07
C ASP A 110 -5.80 19.45 -11.50
N ALA A 111 -6.26 18.79 -12.58
CA ALA A 111 -7.58 19.00 -13.16
C ALA A 111 -8.62 17.95 -12.74
N LEU A 112 -8.17 16.86 -12.08
CA LEU A 112 -8.97 15.73 -11.63
C LEU A 112 -9.80 15.13 -12.77
N PHE A 113 -11.14 15.19 -12.69
CA PHE A 113 -12.04 14.70 -13.74
C PHE A 113 -12.62 15.84 -14.60
N GLY A 114 -12.06 17.05 -14.46
CA GLY A 114 -12.51 18.27 -15.13
C GLY A 114 -13.26 19.23 -14.20
N PRO A 115 -13.61 20.43 -14.69
CA PRO A 115 -14.20 21.48 -13.86
C PRO A 115 -15.68 21.26 -13.56
N GLY A 116 -16.15 21.89 -12.48
CA GLY A 116 -17.57 21.98 -12.13
C GLY A 116 -18.19 20.61 -11.86
N GLU A 117 -19.35 20.36 -12.46
CA GLU A 117 -20.14 19.13 -12.26
C GLU A 117 -19.48 17.86 -12.80
N LYS A 118 -18.37 17.97 -13.54
CA LYS A 118 -17.60 16.80 -14.04
C LYS A 118 -16.80 16.10 -12.94
N THR A 119 -16.47 16.81 -11.85
CA THR A 119 -15.76 16.27 -10.70
C THR A 119 -16.59 16.46 -9.43
N ASP A 120 -17.07 15.35 -8.85
CA ASP A 120 -17.70 15.35 -7.52
C ASP A 120 -16.62 15.15 -6.46
N VAL A 121 -16.36 16.18 -5.65
CA VAL A 121 -15.36 16.16 -4.58
C VAL A 121 -16.05 16.02 -3.23
N PHE A 122 -15.61 15.06 -2.42
CA PHE A 122 -16.12 14.85 -1.08
C PHE A 122 -15.07 14.27 -0.12
N GLU A 123 -15.30 14.45 1.17
CA GLU A 123 -14.47 13.92 2.24
C GLU A 123 -15.29 13.00 3.15
N LEU A 124 -14.65 12.00 3.74
CA LEU A 124 -15.26 11.24 4.83
C LEU A 124 -15.41 12.13 6.06
N ARG A 125 -16.45 11.90 6.85
CA ARG A 125 -16.74 12.72 8.03
C ARG A 125 -15.69 12.59 9.12
N ASP A 126 -15.30 11.36 9.43
CA ASP A 126 -14.39 11.05 10.52
C ASP A 126 -13.04 10.58 9.95
N PRO A 127 -11.92 10.97 10.58
CA PRO A 127 -10.61 10.49 10.19
C PRO A 127 -10.47 8.99 10.47
N LEU A 128 -9.64 8.32 9.67
CA LEU A 128 -9.35 6.90 9.83
C LEU A 128 -7.98 6.71 10.47
N VAL A 129 -7.96 5.94 11.56
CA VAL A 129 -6.73 5.62 12.30
C VAL A 129 -6.21 4.26 11.88
N PHE A 130 -4.98 4.23 11.35
CA PHE A 130 -4.26 3.03 10.94
C PHE A 130 -3.15 2.75 11.95
N GLU A 131 -3.33 1.71 12.76
CA GLU A 131 -2.45 1.44 13.90
C GLU A 131 -2.38 -0.05 14.22
N THR A 132 -1.37 -0.44 15.00
CA THR A 132 -1.33 -1.78 15.58
C THR A 132 -1.99 -1.76 16.95
N ARG A 133 -3.04 -2.56 17.12
CA ARG A 133 -3.77 -2.72 18.38
C ARG A 133 -3.32 -4.01 19.09
N GLY A 134 -3.15 -3.95 20.40
CA GLY A 134 -2.85 -5.11 21.25
C GLY A 134 -1.63 -5.91 20.80
N LEU A 135 -1.75 -7.25 20.79
CA LEU A 135 -0.68 -8.20 20.46
C LEU A 135 -0.44 -8.34 18.94
N GLY A 136 -0.32 -7.24 18.21
CA GLY A 136 0.05 -7.27 16.78
C GLY A 136 -1.12 -7.33 15.80
N VAL A 137 -2.29 -6.80 16.16
CA VAL A 137 -3.42 -6.67 15.23
C VAL A 137 -3.27 -5.39 14.43
N LYS A 138 -3.07 -5.48 13.12
CA LYS A 138 -3.08 -4.29 12.24
C LYS A 138 -4.52 -3.90 11.95
N ALA A 139 -4.92 -2.72 12.42
CA ALA A 139 -6.23 -2.15 12.17
C ALA A 139 -6.22 -1.38 10.85
N GLY A 140 -7.01 -1.87 9.89
CA GLY A 140 -7.31 -1.19 8.64
C GLY A 140 -8.80 -0.98 8.46
N HIS A 141 -9.21 -0.51 7.29
CA HIS A 141 -10.56 0.01 7.07
C HIS A 141 -11.17 -0.42 5.74
N ILE A 142 -12.49 -0.63 5.74
CA ILE A 142 -13.30 -0.77 4.54
C ILE A 142 -14.18 0.47 4.40
N VAL A 143 -14.04 1.19 3.29
CA VAL A 143 -14.86 2.33 2.91
C VAL A 143 -15.85 1.89 1.84
N ASN A 144 -17.14 1.84 2.16
CA ASN A 144 -18.18 1.47 1.20
C ASN A 144 -18.89 2.71 0.66
N LEU A 145 -18.69 3.03 -0.63
CA LEU A 145 -19.26 4.18 -1.30
C LEU A 145 -20.49 3.84 -2.17
N ARG A 146 -20.96 2.58 -2.15
CA ARG A 146 -22.02 2.12 -3.07
C ARG A 146 -23.39 2.78 -2.86
N ASN A 147 -23.68 3.23 -1.65
CA ASN A 147 -24.98 3.84 -1.31
C ASN A 147 -24.88 5.36 -1.13
N ARG A 148 -23.74 5.98 -1.52
CA ARG A 148 -23.56 7.42 -1.37
C ARG A 148 -24.49 8.17 -2.32
N LYS A 149 -25.22 9.15 -1.77
CA LYS A 149 -25.95 10.14 -2.56
C LYS A 149 -25.03 11.35 -2.82
N PRO A 150 -25.01 11.90 -4.05
CA PRO A 150 -24.29 13.15 -4.34
C PRO A 150 -24.68 14.29 -3.39
N GLY A 151 -23.72 15.13 -3.01
CA GLY A 151 -23.95 16.29 -2.14
C GLY A 151 -24.10 15.99 -0.65
N GLN A 152 -24.02 14.72 -0.22
CA GLN A 152 -23.91 14.35 1.19
C GLN A 152 -22.47 13.95 1.52
N PHE A 153 -22.04 14.21 2.77
CA PHE A 153 -20.86 13.56 3.33
C PHE A 153 -21.01 12.06 3.10
N ALA A 154 -19.93 11.40 2.67
CA ALA A 154 -19.98 9.97 2.47
C ALA A 154 -20.18 9.34 3.85
N GLU A 155 -21.41 8.94 4.16
CA GLU A 155 -21.74 7.98 5.20
C GLU A 155 -21.25 6.62 4.70
N ALA A 156 -19.94 6.50 4.53
CA ALA A 156 -19.30 5.26 4.20
C ALA A 156 -19.58 4.32 5.37
N THR A 157 -20.14 3.15 5.08
CA THR A 157 -20.19 2.10 6.10
C THR A 157 -18.74 1.72 6.39
N LEU A 158 -18.19 2.26 7.47
CA LEU A 158 -16.87 1.94 7.96
C LEU A 158 -16.95 0.58 8.64
N SER A 159 -16.07 -0.32 8.25
CA SER A 159 -15.90 -1.59 8.93
C SER A 159 -14.42 -1.85 9.09
N ASP A 160 -14.03 -2.29 10.29
CA ASP A 160 -12.65 -2.63 10.59
C ASP A 160 -12.21 -3.81 9.71
N GLN A 161 -11.03 -3.68 9.08
CA GLN A 161 -10.34 -4.77 8.41
C GLN A 161 -9.09 -5.12 9.20
N LEU A 162 -9.17 -6.19 9.98
CA LEU A 162 -8.10 -6.57 10.90
C LEU A 162 -7.18 -7.64 10.29
N ILE A 163 -5.87 -7.47 10.46
CA ILE A 163 -4.87 -8.52 10.20
C ILE A 163 -4.27 -8.91 11.55
N CYS A 164 -4.49 -10.14 12.01
CA CYS A 164 -3.80 -10.65 13.20
C CYS A 164 -2.45 -11.24 12.81
N GLN A 165 -1.43 -10.90 13.59
CA GLN A 165 -0.14 -11.55 13.54
C GLN A 165 -0.03 -12.55 14.70
N SER A 166 0.19 -13.82 14.38
CA SER A 166 0.48 -14.84 15.38
C SER A 166 1.97 -15.14 15.40
N PHE A 167 2.59 -15.03 16.56
CA PHE A 167 3.98 -15.41 16.79
C PHE A 167 4.05 -16.88 17.19
N ARG A 168 4.79 -17.69 16.44
CA ARG A 168 5.17 -19.03 16.89
C ARG A 168 6.66 -19.06 17.19
N PRO A 169 7.08 -19.12 18.46
CA PRO A 169 8.48 -19.39 18.77
C PRO A 169 8.82 -20.78 18.24
N GLY A 170 9.73 -20.86 17.28
CA GLY A 170 10.36 -22.12 16.91
C GLY A 170 11.21 -22.57 18.09
N PHE A 171 10.70 -23.48 18.92
CA PHE A 171 11.53 -24.11 19.93
C PHE A 171 12.68 -24.84 19.23
N PRO A 172 13.94 -24.65 19.66
CA PRO A 172 15.05 -25.37 19.09
C PRO A 172 14.78 -26.86 19.25
N ARG A 173 14.62 -27.57 18.12
CA ARG A 173 14.64 -29.03 18.16
C ARG A 173 16.05 -29.44 18.55
N ARG A 174 16.18 -30.25 19.60
CA ARG A 174 17.43 -30.95 19.88
C ARG A 174 17.77 -31.73 18.61
N ILE A 175 18.77 -31.26 17.87
CA ILE A 175 19.40 -32.10 16.86
C ILE A 175 20.13 -33.13 17.71
N GLU A 176 19.56 -34.33 17.85
CA GLU A 176 20.41 -35.48 18.13
C GLU A 176 21.41 -35.50 16.97
N SER A 177 22.64 -35.11 17.26
CA SER A 177 23.74 -35.26 16.33
C SER A 177 23.91 -36.76 16.11
N ALA A 178 23.19 -37.31 15.14
CA ALA A 178 23.51 -38.58 14.55
C ALA A 178 24.88 -38.41 13.90
N GLN A 179 25.93 -38.69 14.68
CA GLN A 179 27.28 -39.02 14.23
C GLN A 179 27.79 -38.12 13.09
N ALA A 180 27.76 -36.80 13.27
CA ALA A 180 28.51 -35.91 12.42
C ALA A 180 29.98 -36.03 12.82
N GLY A 181 30.75 -36.67 11.94
CA GLY A 181 32.10 -37.17 12.16
C GLY A 181 32.99 -36.26 13.00
N VAL A 182 33.69 -36.91 13.94
CA VAL A 182 34.87 -36.42 14.62
C VAL A 182 35.88 -35.96 13.57
N ARG A 183 35.81 -34.69 13.16
CA ARG A 183 36.91 -34.02 12.49
C ARG A 183 37.84 -33.49 13.57
N GLU A 184 38.80 -34.34 13.91
CA GLU A 184 40.21 -34.03 14.15
C GLU A 184 40.55 -32.53 14.27
N TRP A 185 40.17 -31.92 15.39
CA TRP A 185 40.75 -30.68 15.90
C TRP A 185 40.87 -30.82 17.42
N ASP A 186 42.02 -30.45 17.95
CA ASP A 186 42.44 -30.45 19.37
C ASP A 186 42.88 -31.79 19.99
N ARG A 187 43.98 -32.34 19.48
CA ARG A 187 44.82 -33.32 20.19
C ARG A 187 45.82 -32.68 21.16
N GLN A 188 45.58 -31.47 21.68
CA GLN A 188 46.63 -30.71 22.39
C GLN A 188 46.26 -30.04 23.72
N ARG A 189 45.10 -30.33 24.32
CA ARG A 189 44.78 -29.86 25.68
C ARG A 189 44.27 -30.99 26.58
N HIS A 190 45.15 -31.95 26.86
CA HIS A 190 45.01 -32.79 28.04
C HIS A 190 45.48 -32.01 29.28
N GLY A 191 44.61 -31.16 29.81
CA GLY A 191 44.73 -30.65 31.17
C GLY A 191 43.72 -31.37 32.05
N LEU A 192 44.18 -32.34 32.86
CA LEU A 192 43.39 -32.82 34.00
C LEU A 192 43.22 -31.63 34.95
N TYR A 193 42.02 -31.10 35.09
CA TYR A 193 41.70 -30.24 36.22
C TYR A 193 41.21 -31.13 37.35
N GLU A 194 42.02 -31.27 38.38
CA GLU A 194 41.61 -31.83 39.66
C GLU A 194 40.86 -30.71 40.38
N THR A 195 39.54 -30.86 40.52
CA THR A 195 38.71 -29.90 41.27
C THR A 195 39.14 -29.95 42.73
N GLN A 196 39.95 -28.98 43.17
CA GLN A 196 40.36 -28.89 44.57
C GLN A 196 39.17 -28.42 45.42
N ARG A 197 38.99 -29.05 46.58
CA ARG A 197 37.90 -28.89 47.56
C ARG A 197 37.65 -27.45 48.07
N LYS A 198 38.43 -26.46 47.63
CA LYS A 198 38.44 -25.09 48.18
C LYS A 198 37.40 -24.15 47.55
N ASP A 199 36.76 -24.56 46.45
CA ASP A 199 35.91 -23.66 45.65
C ASP A 199 34.41 -23.72 45.98
N LEU A 200 34.00 -24.50 46.99
CA LEU A 200 32.59 -24.65 47.39
C LEU A 200 32.43 -24.43 48.91
N PRO A 201 32.30 -23.17 49.38
CA PRO A 201 31.95 -22.91 50.76
C PRO A 201 30.49 -23.31 51.01
N GLY A 202 30.27 -24.31 51.89
CA GLY A 202 28.93 -24.66 52.41
C GLY A 202 28.42 -26.08 52.18
N VAL A 203 29.21 -26.97 51.56
CA VAL A 203 28.79 -28.37 51.34
C VAL A 203 29.59 -29.32 52.24
N SER A 204 29.01 -29.71 53.38
CA SER A 204 29.54 -30.75 54.26
C SER A 204 28.93 -32.10 53.88
N GLY A 205 29.63 -32.86 53.04
CA GLY A 205 29.29 -34.24 52.70
C GLY A 205 30.48 -34.91 52.02
N ASP A 206 30.76 -36.16 52.39
CA ASP A 206 31.83 -36.96 51.80
C ASP A 206 31.30 -37.59 50.49
N PHE A 207 31.64 -36.98 49.35
CA PHE A 207 31.27 -37.52 48.05
C PHE A 207 32.47 -38.25 47.44
N PRO A 208 32.34 -39.51 47.02
CA PRO A 208 33.42 -40.23 46.36
C PRO A 208 33.78 -39.49 45.05
N GLY A 209 35.06 -39.14 44.90
CA GLY A 209 35.58 -38.46 43.72
C GLY A 209 35.29 -39.28 42.46
N LYS A 210 34.36 -38.82 41.63
CA LYS A 210 34.11 -39.39 40.30
C LYS A 210 34.89 -38.56 39.28
N THR A 211 35.98 -39.11 38.78
CA THR A 211 36.57 -38.69 37.51
C THR A 211 35.58 -39.01 36.40
N ARG A 212 34.82 -37.99 35.97
CA ARG A 212 34.02 -38.09 34.75
C ARG A 212 34.86 -37.58 33.59
N PRO A 213 34.98 -38.32 32.48
CA PRO A 213 35.49 -37.75 31.24
C PRO A 213 34.68 -36.49 30.90
N PHE A 214 35.37 -35.40 30.62
CA PHE A 214 34.73 -34.20 30.09
C PHE A 214 34.22 -34.53 28.69
N GLU A 215 32.91 -34.81 28.57
CA GLU A 215 32.24 -34.79 27.27
C GLU A 215 32.00 -33.31 26.92
N PRO A 216 32.66 -32.76 25.89
CA PRO A 216 32.33 -31.43 25.41
C PRO A 216 30.95 -31.52 24.76
N THR A 217 29.91 -31.21 25.53
CA THR A 217 28.60 -30.90 24.98
C THR A 217 28.73 -29.55 24.30
N SER A 218 29.13 -29.54 23.02
CA SER A 218 29.06 -28.34 22.20
C SER A 218 27.59 -28.02 21.95
N TYR A 219 26.97 -27.24 22.84
CA TYR A 219 25.65 -26.68 22.61
C TYR A 219 25.77 -25.64 21.49
N ALA A 220 25.53 -26.06 20.25
CA ALA A 220 25.28 -25.12 19.17
C ALA A 220 23.89 -24.50 19.42
N TYR A 221 23.84 -23.33 20.04
CA TYR A 221 22.61 -22.55 20.15
C TYR A 221 22.21 -22.11 18.74
N THR A 222 21.23 -22.79 18.14
CA THR A 222 20.57 -22.28 16.95
C THR A 222 19.63 -21.16 17.40
N VAL A 223 19.80 -19.98 16.81
CA VAL A 223 18.87 -18.85 17.03
C VAL A 223 17.47 -19.35 16.67
N PRO A 224 16.46 -19.24 17.56
CA PRO A 224 15.13 -19.73 17.28
C PRO A 224 14.60 -19.04 16.02
N ARG A 225 14.29 -19.83 14.99
CA ARG A 225 13.62 -19.31 13.80
C ARG A 225 12.24 -18.82 14.23
N GLN A 226 11.99 -17.54 14.02
CA GLN A 226 10.68 -16.93 14.28
C GLN A 226 9.83 -17.09 13.01
N ASP A 227 8.71 -17.79 13.11
CA ASP A 227 7.69 -17.84 12.06
C ASP A 227 6.58 -16.84 12.44
N VAL A 228 6.49 -15.75 11.67
CA VAL A 228 5.42 -14.76 11.80
C VAL A 228 4.37 -15.06 10.75
N ARG A 229 3.18 -15.46 11.20
CA ARG A 229 2.03 -15.70 10.31
C ARG A 229 1.04 -14.56 10.43
N SER A 230 0.64 -14.00 9.30
CA SER A 230 -0.39 -12.96 9.22
C SER A 230 -1.64 -13.50 8.55
N ARG A 231 -2.82 -13.27 9.13
CA ARG A 231 -4.13 -13.65 8.55
C ARG A 231 -5.16 -12.55 8.78
N TYR A 232 -6.13 -12.42 7.87
CA TYR A 232 -7.31 -11.60 8.15
C TYR A 232 -8.11 -12.23 9.30
N CYS A 233 -8.61 -11.37 10.17
CA CYS A 233 -9.42 -11.74 11.31
C CYS A 233 -10.70 -10.90 11.31
N GLY A 234 -11.81 -11.52 11.71
CA GLY A 234 -13.14 -10.92 11.66
C GLY A 234 -14.13 -11.84 10.97
#